data_AF-A0A848N6Z6-F1
#
_entry.id   AF-A0A848N6Z6-F1
#
_cell.length_a   1.000
_cell.length_b   1.000
_cell.length_c   1.000
_cell.angle_alpha   90.00
_cell.angle_beta   90.00
_cell.angle_gamma   90.00
#
_symmetry.space_group_name_H-M   'P 1'
#
loop_
_entity.id
_entity.type
_entity.pdbx_description
1 polymer ?
#
loop_
_entity_poly.entity_id
_entity_poly.type
_entity_poly.pdbx_seq_one_letter_code
_entity_poly.pdbx_strand_id
1 'polypeptide(L)'
;MPKYERIKTHLTDLSPLSVSKVFEFLDQLYRNDLERSYFTDSIKKYTIQEQYFICYYAKIYFNELDNSFLSIELDKIFKTSDGERNSEIRKLKHNAVDLLLYIDNTQFKTLQRRAKLIKKSATGFEKHFFKPKMSNLSFRLPLYSVPTKITYKENPEFVSSFYSEGDKEYALSTGTEMSVIASSEFFENFKNYFFSAFENELDYEQIGMLFINSFSFTGNNDVVELLDLEFDNSTVIHNIFFKIYKKYNEIQSELTDHIANQREATKNFKKARKKLLSKVRIYTATKKDFMKVMYNAFPQIRESYYLFKKKNPKTTLDQYLTTKSRNIK
;
A
#
# COMPACT_ATOMS: atom_id res chain seq x y z
N MET A 1 -13.42 -7.68 -24.79
CA MET A 1 -12.24 -6.78 -24.87
C MET A 1 -12.13 -5.97 -23.59
N PRO A 2 -10.96 -5.87 -22.96
CA PRO A 2 -10.79 -5.11 -21.73
C PRO A 2 -11.07 -3.61 -21.97
N LYS A 3 -11.91 -2.99 -21.14
CA LYS A 3 -12.38 -1.59 -21.33
C LYS A 3 -11.27 -0.52 -21.36
N TYR A 4 -10.06 -0.82 -20.87
CA TYR A 4 -8.95 0.13 -20.77
C TYR A 4 -8.16 0.35 -22.08
N GLU A 5 -8.27 -0.55 -23.07
CA GLU A 5 -7.54 -0.42 -24.33
C GLU A 5 -7.94 0.85 -25.11
N ARG A 6 -9.17 1.33 -24.89
CA ARG A 6 -9.73 2.55 -25.51
C ARG A 6 -9.23 3.86 -24.88
N ILE A 7 -8.54 3.80 -23.74
CA ILE A 7 -8.05 4.98 -23.01
C ILE A 7 -6.71 5.39 -23.58
N LYS A 8 -6.66 6.57 -24.19
CA LYS A 8 -5.42 7.18 -24.67
C LYS A 8 -4.82 8.03 -23.55
N THR A 9 -3.60 7.70 -23.12
CA THR A 9 -2.79 8.55 -22.23
C THR A 9 -2.06 9.60 -23.06
N HIS A 10 -2.14 10.86 -22.64
CA HIS A 10 -1.50 12.00 -23.27
C HIS A 10 -0.57 12.66 -22.25
N LEU A 11 0.54 13.23 -22.71
CA LEU A 11 1.49 13.91 -21.83
C LEU A 11 0.82 15.06 -21.05
N THR A 12 -0.21 15.68 -21.63
CA THR A 12 -1.06 16.70 -21.00
C THR A 12 -1.85 16.20 -19.79
N ASP A 13 -1.87 14.89 -19.54
CA ASP A 13 -2.48 14.32 -18.33
C ASP A 13 -1.58 14.47 -17.10
N LEU A 14 -0.30 14.81 -17.28
CA LEU A 14 0.63 15.12 -16.20
C LEU A 14 0.56 16.61 -15.84
N SER A 15 0.86 16.93 -14.57
CA SER A 15 1.11 18.31 -14.17
C SER A 15 2.31 18.89 -14.94
N PRO A 16 2.35 20.22 -15.23
CA PRO A 16 3.50 20.82 -15.90
C PRO A 16 4.84 20.51 -15.22
N LEU A 17 4.87 20.47 -13.88
CA LEU A 17 6.06 20.13 -13.10
C LEU A 17 6.49 18.67 -13.29
N SER A 18 5.54 17.74 -13.38
CA SER A 18 5.80 16.33 -13.69
C SER A 18 6.27 16.14 -15.13
N VAL A 19 5.75 16.92 -16.09
CA VAL A 19 6.24 16.89 -17.48
C VAL A 19 7.71 17.31 -17.53
N SER A 20 8.08 18.40 -16.84
CA SER A 20 9.49 18.82 -16.76
C SER A 20 10.39 17.73 -16.18
N LYS A 21 9.96 17.08 -15.09
CA LYS A 21 10.68 15.97 -14.47
C LYS A 21 10.93 14.78 -15.40
N VAL A 22 9.95 14.45 -16.26
CA VAL A 22 10.09 13.36 -17.24
C VAL A 22 11.20 13.68 -18.24
N PHE A 23 11.21 14.89 -18.81
CA PHE A 23 12.23 15.26 -19.80
C PHE A 23 13.60 15.53 -19.18
N GLU A 24 13.65 16.08 -17.97
CA GLU A 24 14.88 16.22 -17.20
C GLU A 24 15.53 14.86 -16.94
N PHE A 25 14.73 13.84 -16.59
CA PHE A 25 15.22 12.48 -16.43
C PHE A 25 15.79 11.91 -17.73
N LEU A 26 15.13 12.13 -18.87
CA LEU A 26 15.60 11.66 -20.17
C LEU A 26 16.93 12.33 -20.57
N ASP A 27 17.08 13.63 -20.30
CA ASP A 27 18.34 14.35 -20.51
C ASP A 27 19.45 13.79 -19.62
N GLN A 28 19.17 13.59 -18.33
CA GLN A 28 20.13 12.98 -17.40
C GLN A 28 20.50 11.56 -17.82
N LEU A 29 19.53 10.76 -18.26
CA LEU A 29 19.78 9.40 -18.73
C LEU A 29 20.71 9.38 -19.95
N TYR A 30 20.51 10.30 -20.89
CA TYR A 30 21.40 10.46 -22.05
C TYR A 30 22.81 10.90 -21.63
N ARG A 31 22.94 11.83 -20.68
CA ARG A 31 24.24 12.26 -20.14
C ARG A 31 24.98 11.18 -19.36
N ASN A 32 24.27 10.16 -18.87
CA ASN A 32 24.84 9.00 -18.18
C ASN A 32 24.94 7.79 -19.13
N ASP A 33 25.32 8.02 -20.39
CA ASP A 33 25.56 7.00 -21.42
C ASP A 33 24.41 5.99 -21.64
N LEU A 34 23.17 6.36 -21.30
CA LEU A 34 22.01 5.45 -21.33
C LEU A 34 22.21 4.17 -20.50
N GLU A 35 22.99 4.25 -19.41
CA GLU A 35 23.29 3.08 -18.58
C GLU A 35 22.02 2.51 -17.93
N ARG A 36 21.85 1.20 -18.08
CA ARG A 36 20.72 0.47 -17.53
C ARG A 36 20.68 0.52 -15.99
N SER A 37 21.82 0.41 -15.32
CA SER A 37 21.92 0.50 -13.85
C SER A 37 21.39 1.84 -13.34
N TYR A 38 21.85 2.94 -13.94
CA TYR A 38 21.37 4.28 -13.64
C TYR A 38 19.86 4.40 -13.84
N PHE A 39 19.34 3.88 -14.96
CA PHE A 39 17.91 3.85 -15.23
C PHE A 39 17.13 3.12 -14.14
N THR A 40 17.56 1.90 -13.78
CA THR A 40 16.84 1.05 -12.82
C THR A 40 16.78 1.61 -11.41
N ASP A 41 17.82 2.31 -10.97
CA ASP A 41 17.88 2.86 -9.63
C ASP A 41 17.20 4.23 -9.55
N SER A 42 17.32 5.04 -10.60
CA SER A 42 16.81 6.40 -10.61
C SER A 42 15.31 6.47 -10.93
N ILE A 43 14.78 5.56 -11.76
CA ILE A 43 13.36 5.58 -12.17
C ILE A 43 12.39 5.32 -10.99
N LYS A 44 12.85 4.61 -9.95
CA LYS A 44 12.06 4.27 -8.75
C LYS A 44 11.61 5.52 -7.97
N LYS A 45 12.30 6.66 -8.15
CA LYS A 45 11.99 7.93 -7.47
C LYS A 45 10.79 8.67 -8.07
N TYR A 46 10.28 8.22 -9.22
CA TYR A 46 9.22 8.88 -9.96
C TYR A 46 7.87 8.21 -9.71
N THR A 47 6.79 8.96 -9.89
CA THR A 47 5.42 8.40 -9.81
C THR A 47 5.14 7.45 -10.96
N ILE A 48 4.17 6.55 -10.81
CA ILE A 48 3.82 5.54 -11.84
C ILE A 48 3.50 6.19 -13.21
N GLN A 49 2.85 7.35 -13.22
CA GLN A 49 2.55 8.07 -14.46
C GLN A 49 3.82 8.65 -15.10
N GLU A 50 4.70 9.24 -14.30
CA GLU A 50 6.00 9.74 -14.76
C GLU A 50 6.88 8.59 -15.27
N GLN A 51 6.97 7.47 -14.55
CA GLN A 51 7.69 6.27 -14.98
C GLN A 51 7.17 5.75 -16.33
N TYR A 52 5.85 5.72 -16.53
CA TYR A 52 5.27 5.34 -17.81
C TYR A 52 5.70 6.29 -18.94
N PHE A 53 5.61 7.61 -18.73
CA PHE A 53 5.99 8.58 -19.76
C PHE A 53 7.49 8.61 -20.01
N ILE A 54 8.32 8.41 -18.98
CA ILE A 54 9.77 8.21 -19.13
C ILE A 54 10.04 7.03 -20.05
N CYS A 55 9.45 5.86 -19.77
CA CYS A 55 9.63 4.69 -20.63
C CYS A 55 9.09 4.93 -22.06
N TYR A 56 7.92 5.57 -22.19
CA TYR A 56 7.29 5.84 -23.48
C TYR A 56 8.17 6.74 -24.36
N TYR A 57 8.69 7.83 -23.79
CA TYR A 57 9.53 8.76 -24.54
C TYR A 57 10.97 8.29 -24.70
N ALA A 58 11.52 7.49 -23.77
CA ALA A 58 12.80 6.81 -23.97
C ALA A 58 12.76 5.93 -25.24
N LYS A 59 11.65 5.21 -25.45
CA LYS A 59 11.41 4.41 -26.67
C LYS A 59 11.28 5.23 -27.95
N ILE A 60 10.96 6.52 -27.85
CA ILE A 60 10.86 7.40 -29.02
C ILE A 60 12.21 8.08 -29.28
N TYR A 61 12.87 8.55 -28.22
CA TYR A 61 14.07 9.36 -28.31
C TYR A 61 15.32 8.52 -28.59
N PHE A 62 15.42 7.34 -27.99
CA PHE A 62 16.62 6.50 -28.03
C PHE A 62 16.51 5.29 -28.96
N ASN A 63 15.44 5.20 -29.76
CA ASN A 63 15.31 4.15 -30.77
C ASN A 63 16.31 4.36 -31.91
N GLU A 64 16.68 3.30 -32.60
CA GLU A 64 17.61 3.35 -33.74
C GLU A 64 16.94 3.74 -35.07
N LEU A 65 15.64 4.06 -35.08
CA LEU A 65 14.95 4.53 -36.28
C LEU A 65 15.51 5.89 -36.75
N ASP A 66 15.62 6.08 -38.06
CA ASP A 66 16.26 7.23 -38.77
C ASP A 66 15.73 8.64 -38.43
N ASN A 67 14.73 8.77 -37.56
CA ASN A 67 14.13 10.03 -37.13
C ASN A 67 14.09 10.21 -35.60
N SER A 68 14.79 9.37 -34.85
CA SER A 68 14.90 9.50 -33.40
C SER A 68 15.89 10.61 -33.01
N PHE A 69 15.77 11.11 -31.78
CA PHE A 69 16.75 12.07 -31.26
C PHE A 69 18.17 11.49 -31.28
N LEU A 70 18.33 10.23 -30.85
CA LEU A 70 19.62 9.55 -30.79
C LEU A 70 20.25 9.37 -32.19
N SER A 71 19.50 8.96 -33.21
CA SER A 71 20.03 8.81 -34.57
C SER A 71 20.50 10.14 -35.16
N ILE A 72 19.69 11.20 -35.03
CA ILE A 72 20.03 12.55 -35.48
C ILE A 72 21.28 13.07 -34.77
N GLU A 73 21.38 12.86 -33.46
CA GLU A 73 22.50 13.36 -32.67
C GLU A 73 23.78 12.59 -32.97
N LEU A 74 23.69 11.26 -33.10
CA LEU A 74 24.80 10.42 -33.55
C LEU A 74 25.29 10.81 -34.95
N ASP A 75 24.40 11.12 -35.89
CA ASP A 75 24.76 11.56 -37.24
C ASP A 75 25.49 12.91 -37.27
N LYS A 76 25.14 13.85 -36.36
CA LYS A 76 25.91 15.09 -36.20
C LYS A 76 27.30 14.83 -35.65
N ILE A 77 27.44 13.90 -34.71
CA ILE A 77 28.73 13.52 -34.14
C ILE A 77 29.58 12.81 -35.20
N PHE A 78 29.00 11.92 -36.01
CA PHE A 78 29.67 11.25 -37.13
C PHE A 78 30.22 12.23 -38.16
N LYS A 79 29.48 13.30 -38.48
CA LYS A 79 29.95 14.35 -39.41
C LYS A 79 31.11 15.19 -38.88
N THR A 80 31.46 15.06 -37.59
CA THR A 80 32.40 15.95 -36.90
C THR A 80 33.59 15.25 -36.25
N SER A 81 33.85 13.95 -36.47
CA SER A 81 34.91 13.25 -35.71
C SER A 81 35.67 12.10 -36.37
N ASP A 82 36.97 12.03 -36.02
CA ASP A 82 37.92 10.94 -36.29
C ASP A 82 37.82 9.81 -35.25
N GLY A 83 38.13 8.58 -35.68
CA GLY A 83 38.66 7.45 -34.89
C GLY A 83 38.03 7.11 -33.53
N GLU A 84 38.37 7.87 -32.48
CA GLU A 84 38.08 7.57 -31.06
C GLU A 84 36.60 7.70 -30.70
N ARG A 85 35.88 8.69 -31.28
CA ARG A 85 34.43 8.85 -31.07
C ARG A 85 33.62 7.67 -31.59
N ASN A 86 34.19 6.83 -32.47
CA ASN A 86 33.51 5.62 -32.94
C ASN A 86 33.32 4.58 -31.83
N SER A 87 34.19 4.54 -30.81
CA SER A 87 34.05 3.58 -29.71
C SER A 87 32.94 4.00 -28.74
N GLU A 88 32.89 5.29 -28.41
CA GLU A 88 31.83 5.92 -27.59
C GLU A 88 30.46 5.80 -28.27
N ILE A 89 30.37 6.06 -29.57
CA ILE A 89 29.14 5.91 -30.34
C ILE A 89 28.65 4.46 -30.32
N ARG A 90 29.56 3.48 -30.47
CA ARG A 90 29.19 2.05 -30.39
C ARG A 90 28.69 1.68 -29.00
N LYS A 91 29.34 2.18 -27.94
CA LYS A 91 28.91 1.99 -26.55
C LYS A 91 27.50 2.55 -26.34
N LEU A 92 27.26 3.79 -26.78
CA LEU A 92 25.97 4.46 -26.63
C LEU A 92 24.85 3.73 -27.38
N LYS A 93 25.10 3.27 -28.61
CA LYS A 93 24.15 2.42 -29.37
C LYS A 93 23.86 1.11 -28.65
N HIS A 94 24.89 0.43 -28.17
CA HIS A 94 24.72 -0.82 -27.42
C HIS A 94 23.86 -0.62 -26.16
N ASN A 95 24.16 0.43 -25.37
CA ASN A 95 23.40 0.77 -24.17
C ASN A 95 21.95 1.15 -24.49
N ALA A 96 21.72 1.88 -25.58
CA ALA A 96 20.36 2.20 -26.04
C ALA A 96 19.56 0.93 -26.34
N VAL A 97 20.15 -0.03 -27.06
CA VAL A 97 19.50 -1.32 -27.36
C VAL A 97 19.22 -2.12 -26.09
N ASP A 98 20.19 -2.26 -25.17
CA ASP A 98 19.98 -2.97 -23.90
C ASP A 98 18.89 -2.30 -23.04
N LEU A 99 18.90 -0.97 -22.96
CA LEU A 99 17.88 -0.19 -22.24
C LEU A 99 16.48 -0.40 -22.83
N LEU A 100 16.35 -0.37 -24.15
CA LEU A 100 15.05 -0.55 -24.82
C LEU A 100 14.53 -1.98 -24.66
N LEU A 101 15.40 -2.98 -24.78
CA LEU A 101 15.07 -4.37 -24.49
C LEU A 101 14.65 -4.54 -23.03
N TYR A 102 15.34 -3.89 -22.10
CA TYR A 102 14.97 -3.88 -20.70
C TYR A 102 13.58 -3.27 -20.49
N ILE A 103 13.31 -2.08 -21.04
CA ILE A 103 11.99 -1.43 -20.93
C ILE A 103 10.88 -2.34 -21.46
N ASP A 104 11.09 -2.99 -22.60
CA ASP A 104 10.11 -3.91 -23.18
C ASP A 104 9.89 -5.17 -22.33
N ASN A 105 10.94 -5.67 -21.68
CA ASN A 105 10.89 -6.84 -20.80
C ASN A 105 10.34 -6.53 -19.39
N THR A 106 10.61 -5.35 -18.82
CA THR A 106 10.23 -4.98 -17.45
C THR A 106 8.82 -4.44 -17.33
N GLN A 107 7.90 -5.08 -18.04
CA GLN A 107 6.48 -4.80 -17.91
C GLN A 107 6.08 -3.38 -18.31
N PHE A 108 6.65 -2.79 -19.37
CA PHE A 108 6.15 -1.54 -19.95
C PHE A 108 4.64 -1.58 -20.23
N LYS A 109 4.12 -2.74 -20.66
CA LYS A 109 2.68 -3.00 -20.82
C LYS A 109 1.93 -2.88 -19.48
N THR A 110 2.51 -3.27 -18.36
CA THR A 110 1.94 -3.10 -17.01
C THR A 110 1.95 -1.63 -16.58
N LEU A 111 3.05 -0.90 -16.79
CA LEU A 111 3.10 0.55 -16.53
C LEU A 111 2.09 1.31 -17.39
N GLN A 112 1.97 0.97 -18.67
CA GLN A 112 0.97 1.53 -19.58
C GLN A 112 -0.46 1.26 -19.11
N ARG A 113 -0.75 0.04 -18.65
CA ARG A 113 -2.05 -0.30 -18.06
C ARG A 113 -2.33 0.53 -16.81
N ARG A 114 -1.36 0.64 -15.90
CA ARG A 114 -1.49 1.44 -14.66
C ARG A 114 -1.72 2.93 -14.94
N ALA A 115 -0.96 3.54 -15.85
CA ALA A 115 -1.15 4.93 -16.25
C ALA A 115 -2.53 5.20 -16.89
N LYS A 116 -3.00 4.29 -17.75
CA LYS A 116 -4.37 4.36 -18.34
C LYS A 116 -5.46 4.24 -17.28
N LEU A 117 -5.24 3.43 -16.24
CA LEU A 117 -6.17 3.29 -15.12
C LEU A 117 -6.23 4.54 -14.24
N ILE A 118 -5.09 5.18 -13.96
CA ILE A 118 -5.05 6.47 -13.24
C ILE A 118 -5.74 7.57 -14.06
N LYS A 119 -5.58 7.57 -15.39
CA LYS A 119 -6.33 8.50 -16.25
C LYS A 119 -7.84 8.23 -16.23
N LYS A 120 -8.24 6.95 -16.25
CA LYS A 120 -9.65 6.54 -16.09
C LYS A 120 -10.20 7.04 -14.74
N SER A 121 -9.39 6.99 -13.68
CA SER A 121 -9.81 7.48 -12.37
C SER A 121 -9.88 9.01 -12.29
N ALA A 122 -9.08 9.75 -13.07
CA ALA A 122 -9.23 11.20 -13.17
C ALA A 122 -10.47 11.61 -14.00
N THR A 123 -10.71 10.97 -15.16
CA THR A 123 -11.76 11.37 -16.12
C THR A 123 -13.12 10.71 -15.89
N GLY A 124 -13.16 9.54 -15.23
CA GLY A 124 -14.39 8.78 -14.96
C GLY A 124 -15.10 9.15 -13.66
N PHE A 125 -14.44 9.89 -12.77
CA PHE A 125 -14.94 10.15 -11.43
C PHE A 125 -15.66 11.49 -11.26
N GLU A 126 -15.40 12.50 -12.11
CA GLU A 126 -16.15 13.76 -12.01
C GLU A 126 -17.64 13.61 -12.37
N LYS A 127 -18.00 12.66 -13.27
CA LYS A 127 -19.39 12.54 -13.73
C LYS A 127 -20.31 11.67 -12.87
N HIS A 128 -19.78 10.86 -11.95
CA HIS A 128 -20.60 9.89 -11.19
C HIS A 128 -20.29 9.76 -9.69
N PHE A 129 -19.48 10.65 -9.12
CA PHE A 129 -19.38 10.73 -7.67
C PHE A 129 -20.65 11.36 -7.05
N PHE A 130 -21.60 10.51 -6.68
CA PHE A 130 -22.03 10.60 -5.29
C PHE A 130 -20.82 10.18 -4.47
N LYS A 131 -19.99 11.13 -4.02
CA LYS A 131 -18.96 10.86 -3.01
C LYS A 131 -19.72 10.28 -1.81
N PRO A 132 -19.60 8.98 -1.48
CA PRO A 132 -20.11 8.54 -0.19
C PRO A 132 -19.37 9.37 0.85
N LYS A 133 -20.10 10.07 1.74
CA LYS A 133 -19.46 10.89 2.78
C LYS A 133 -18.48 9.98 3.53
N MET A 134 -17.19 10.35 3.58
CA MET A 134 -16.13 9.61 4.28
C MET A 134 -16.51 9.28 5.73
N SER A 135 -17.33 10.14 6.36
CA SER A 135 -17.91 9.93 7.68
C SER A 135 -18.67 8.60 7.85
N ASN A 136 -19.11 7.97 6.76
CA ASN A 136 -19.90 6.74 6.79
C ASN A 136 -19.07 5.47 6.51
N LEU A 137 -17.75 5.59 6.27
CA LEU A 137 -16.89 4.51 5.76
C LEU A 137 -15.65 4.21 6.61
N SER A 138 -15.62 4.61 7.88
CA SER A 138 -14.51 4.36 8.82
C SER A 138 -14.51 2.94 9.39
N PHE A 139 -14.51 1.92 8.54
CA PHE A 139 -14.54 0.52 8.96
C PHE A 139 -13.15 0.02 9.34
N ARG A 140 -12.75 0.28 10.59
CA ARG A 140 -11.61 -0.39 11.24
C ARG A 140 -12.09 -1.38 12.28
N LEU A 141 -11.46 -2.55 12.31
CA LEU A 141 -11.67 -3.55 13.34
C LEU A 141 -10.74 -3.27 14.53
N PRO A 142 -11.23 -3.32 15.77
CA PRO A 142 -10.40 -3.06 16.95
C PRO A 142 -9.40 -4.21 17.16
N LEU A 143 -8.12 -3.95 16.96
CA LEU A 143 -7.04 -4.88 17.27
C LEU A 143 -6.41 -4.47 18.60
N TYR A 144 -6.62 -5.26 19.64
CA TYR A 144 -6.13 -4.95 20.97
C TYR A 144 -4.63 -5.22 21.10
N SER A 145 -3.87 -4.18 21.45
CA SER A 145 -2.61 -4.34 22.16
C SER A 145 -2.87 -4.19 23.66
N VAL A 146 -2.33 -5.10 24.49
CA VAL A 146 -2.46 -4.99 25.94
C VAL A 146 -1.42 -3.98 26.41
N PRO A 147 -1.81 -2.87 27.06
CA PRO A 147 -0.85 -2.00 27.74
C PRO A 147 -0.14 -2.86 28.78
N THR A 148 1.14 -3.15 28.56
CA THR A 148 1.91 -3.97 29.47
C THR A 148 2.54 -3.00 30.46
N LYS A 149 2.14 -3.11 31.73
CA LYS A 149 2.84 -2.37 32.77
C LYS A 149 4.20 -3.03 32.95
N ILE A 150 5.23 -2.35 32.47
CA ILE A 150 6.61 -2.77 32.63
C ILE A 150 7.24 -1.71 33.52
N THR A 151 7.79 -2.11 34.65
CA THR A 151 8.57 -1.17 35.46
C THR A 151 9.85 -0.83 34.72
N TYR A 152 10.31 0.42 34.80
CA TYR A 152 11.59 0.81 34.20
C TYR A 152 12.76 -0.09 34.66
N LYS A 153 12.67 -0.64 35.89
CA LYS A 153 13.63 -1.60 36.44
C LYS A 153 13.66 -2.95 35.73
N GLU A 154 12.54 -3.40 35.16
CA GLU A 154 12.44 -4.72 34.50
C GLU A 154 13.00 -4.69 33.07
N ASN A 155 12.81 -3.59 32.33
CA ASN A 155 13.31 -3.47 30.96
C ASN A 155 13.60 -2.01 30.55
N PRO A 156 14.73 -1.44 31.02
CA PRO A 156 15.04 -0.02 30.83
C PRO A 156 15.26 0.36 29.37
N GLU A 157 15.88 -0.52 28.56
CA GLU A 157 16.07 -0.30 27.12
C GLU A 157 14.74 -0.21 26.38
N PHE A 158 13.82 -1.14 26.64
CA PHE A 158 12.49 -1.15 26.02
C PHE A 158 11.69 0.12 26.39
N VAL A 159 11.60 0.46 27.68
CA VAL A 159 10.85 1.63 28.17
C VAL A 159 11.47 2.94 27.68
N SER A 160 12.80 3.00 27.54
CA SER A 160 13.51 4.20 27.08
C SER A 160 13.10 4.67 25.68
N SER A 161 12.59 3.75 24.84
CA SER A 161 12.16 4.05 23.47
C SER A 161 10.80 4.77 23.39
N PHE A 162 10.01 4.77 24.46
CA PHE A 162 8.64 5.31 24.47
C PHE A 162 8.48 6.64 25.23
N TYR A 163 9.53 7.12 25.91
CA TYR A 163 9.43 8.26 26.84
C TYR A 163 10.62 9.23 26.77
N SER A 164 10.39 10.49 27.14
CA SER A 164 11.41 11.54 27.14
C SER A 164 12.40 11.39 28.32
N GLU A 165 13.60 11.99 28.23
CA GLU A 165 14.63 11.95 29.29
C GLU A 165 14.09 12.35 30.68
N GLY A 166 13.23 13.38 30.74
CA GLY A 166 12.63 13.83 32.00
C GLY A 166 11.64 12.84 32.61
N ASP A 167 10.88 12.12 31.77
CA ASP A 167 9.98 11.04 32.23
C ASP A 167 10.77 9.84 32.79
N LYS A 168 11.98 9.59 32.24
CA LYS A 168 12.89 8.53 32.72
C LYS A 168 13.42 8.82 34.12
N GLU A 169 13.93 10.03 34.37
CA GLU A 169 14.43 10.45 35.69
C GLU A 169 13.35 10.40 36.77
N TYR A 170 12.13 10.81 36.42
CA TYR A 170 11.00 10.74 37.32
C TYR A 170 10.60 9.29 37.64
N ALA A 171 10.57 8.40 36.65
CA ALA A 171 10.25 6.98 36.86
C ALA A 171 11.32 6.26 37.70
N LEU A 172 12.60 6.55 37.47
CA LEU A 172 13.73 6.01 38.23
C LEU A 172 13.71 6.45 39.69
N SER A 173 13.42 7.73 39.94
CA SER A 173 13.41 8.32 41.29
C SER A 173 12.19 7.93 42.12
N THR A 174 11.04 7.70 41.48
CA THR A 174 9.78 7.39 42.18
C THR A 174 9.41 5.91 42.20
N GLY A 175 10.09 5.08 41.39
CA GLY A 175 9.76 3.65 41.25
C GLY A 175 8.37 3.40 40.67
N THR A 176 7.82 4.37 39.94
CA THR A 176 6.47 4.28 39.37
C THR A 176 6.42 3.26 38.23
N GLU A 177 5.37 2.43 38.23
CA GLU A 177 5.04 1.55 37.10
C GLU A 177 4.75 2.41 35.86
N MET A 178 5.54 2.25 34.79
CA MET A 178 5.27 2.87 33.50
C MET A 178 4.37 1.92 32.70
N SER A 179 3.21 2.40 32.28
CA SER A 179 2.35 1.63 31.36
C SER A 179 2.89 1.79 29.94
N VAL A 180 3.80 0.92 29.52
CA VAL A 180 4.29 0.90 28.15
C VAL A 180 3.25 0.17 27.29
N ILE A 181 2.96 0.72 26.12
CA ILE A 181 2.17 -0.02 25.12
C ILE A 181 3.16 -0.91 24.38
N ALA A 182 3.46 -2.09 24.93
CA ALA A 182 4.12 -3.11 24.16
C ALA A 182 3.11 -3.76 23.22
N SER A 183 3.55 -4.06 22.00
CA SER A 183 2.84 -5.00 21.13
C SER A 183 2.76 -6.34 21.86
N SER A 184 1.56 -6.75 22.27
CA SER A 184 1.37 -8.07 22.87
C SER A 184 1.82 -9.14 21.89
N GLU A 185 2.24 -10.30 22.40
CA GLU A 185 2.56 -11.45 21.54
C GLU A 185 1.38 -11.79 20.59
N PHE A 186 0.15 -11.65 21.09
CA PHE A 186 -1.08 -11.77 20.28
C PHE A 186 -1.14 -10.78 19.10
N PHE A 187 -0.69 -9.54 19.29
CA PHE A 187 -0.65 -8.54 18.23
C PHE A 187 0.38 -8.89 17.16
N GLU A 188 1.63 -9.18 17.57
CA GLU A 188 2.69 -9.53 16.61
C GLU A 188 2.38 -10.84 15.89
N ASN A 189 1.84 -11.84 16.59
CA ASN A 189 1.39 -13.10 15.98
C ASN A 189 0.30 -12.85 14.93
N PHE A 190 -0.68 -12.00 15.22
CA PHE A 190 -1.71 -11.66 14.25
C PHE A 190 -1.16 -10.87 13.07
N LYS A 191 -0.31 -9.87 13.31
CA LYS A 191 0.33 -9.05 12.27
C LYS A 191 1.18 -9.92 11.34
N ASN A 192 2.05 -10.75 11.90
CA ASN A 192 2.89 -11.68 11.12
C ASN A 192 2.03 -12.65 10.31
N TYR A 193 0.96 -13.19 10.91
CA TYR A 193 -0.01 -14.01 10.18
C TYR A 193 -0.66 -13.24 9.04
N PHE A 194 -1.13 -12.01 9.29
CA PHE A 194 -1.75 -11.16 8.28
C PHE A 194 -0.80 -10.92 7.09
N PHE A 195 0.46 -10.62 7.36
CA PHE A 195 1.46 -10.39 6.33
C PHE A 195 1.75 -11.66 5.52
N SER A 196 1.98 -12.78 6.19
CA SER A 196 2.19 -14.08 5.53
C SER A 196 0.97 -14.51 4.69
N ALA A 197 -0.25 -14.18 5.12
CA ALA A 197 -1.46 -14.56 4.41
C ALA A 197 -1.63 -13.84 3.06
N PHE A 198 -1.02 -12.67 2.90
CA PHE A 198 -1.08 -11.86 1.67
C PHE A 198 0.23 -11.85 0.86
N GLU A 199 1.32 -12.43 1.36
CA GLU A 199 2.66 -12.32 0.75
C GLU A 199 2.72 -12.76 -0.72
N ASN A 200 1.84 -13.68 -1.12
CA ASN A 200 1.78 -14.21 -2.48
C ASN A 200 0.89 -13.37 -3.42
N GLU A 201 0.07 -12.47 -2.88
CA GLU A 201 -0.94 -11.71 -3.63
C GLU A 201 -0.68 -10.21 -3.65
N LEU A 202 0.00 -9.67 -2.63
CA LEU A 202 0.27 -8.25 -2.47
C LEU A 202 1.74 -8.04 -2.08
N ASP A 203 2.31 -6.90 -2.47
CA ASP A 203 3.65 -6.52 -2.00
C ASP A 203 3.63 -6.06 -0.53
N TYR A 204 4.80 -6.05 0.10
CA TYR A 204 4.92 -5.74 1.53
C TYR A 204 4.34 -4.36 1.90
N GLU A 205 4.48 -3.37 1.03
CA GLU A 205 3.97 -2.00 1.25
C GLU A 205 2.43 -1.98 1.17
N GLN A 206 1.87 -2.65 0.17
CA GLN A 206 0.42 -2.84 0.00
C GLN A 206 -0.21 -3.57 1.18
N ILE A 207 0.44 -4.62 1.68
CA ILE A 207 0.00 -5.34 2.88
C ILE A 207 0.02 -4.41 4.09
N GLY A 208 1.07 -3.60 4.25
CA GLY A 208 1.18 -2.61 5.32
C GLY A 208 0.05 -1.57 5.28
N MET A 209 -0.21 -0.98 4.10
CA MET A 209 -1.32 -0.05 3.90
C MET A 209 -2.67 -0.71 4.20
N LEU A 210 -2.88 -1.94 3.72
CA LEU A 210 -4.09 -2.70 3.99
C LEU A 210 -4.27 -2.92 5.49
N PHE A 211 -3.22 -3.33 6.20
CA PHE A 211 -3.26 -3.62 7.63
C PHE A 211 -3.62 -2.37 8.45
N ILE A 212 -2.89 -1.26 8.24
CA ILE A 212 -3.12 0.01 8.94
C ILE A 212 -4.53 0.55 8.68
N ASN A 213 -5.02 0.37 7.45
CA ASN A 213 -6.34 0.85 7.10
C ASN A 213 -7.47 -0.07 7.62
N SER A 214 -7.17 -1.34 7.89
CA SER A 214 -8.14 -2.36 8.34
C SER A 214 -8.33 -2.39 9.85
N PHE A 215 -7.27 -2.09 10.63
CA PHE A 215 -7.28 -2.32 12.08
C PHE A 215 -7.05 -1.04 12.89
N SER A 216 -7.82 -0.87 13.94
CA SER A 216 -7.65 0.20 14.94
C SER A 216 -6.91 -0.36 16.14
N PHE A 217 -5.71 0.16 16.40
CA PHE A 217 -4.86 -0.22 17.53
C PHE A 217 -4.13 1.01 18.05
N THR A 218 -3.65 0.94 19.29
CA THR A 218 -2.94 2.03 19.94
C THR A 218 -1.68 2.41 19.16
N GLY A 219 -1.56 3.67 18.75
CA GLY A 219 -0.46 4.16 17.89
C GLY A 219 -0.83 4.30 16.40
N ASN A 220 -1.97 3.75 15.96
CA ASN A 220 -2.49 4.01 14.61
C ASN A 220 -3.25 5.35 14.58
N ASN A 221 -2.54 6.42 14.22
CA ASN A 221 -3.10 7.77 14.07
C ASN A 221 -3.56 8.08 12.63
N ASP A 222 -3.40 7.14 11.70
CA ASP A 222 -3.66 7.38 10.28
C ASP A 222 -5.16 7.50 10.01
N VAL A 223 -5.52 8.33 9.03
CA VAL A 223 -6.91 8.47 8.58
C VAL A 223 -7.31 7.22 7.78
N VAL A 224 -8.57 6.81 7.87
CA VAL A 224 -9.09 5.72 7.01
C VAL A 224 -9.20 6.24 5.58
N GLU A 225 -8.54 5.56 4.66
CA GLU A 225 -8.53 5.91 3.24
C GLU A 225 -9.21 4.83 2.40
N LEU A 226 -9.64 5.19 1.19
CA LEU A 226 -10.04 4.19 0.20
C LEU A 226 -8.78 3.73 -0.51
N LEU A 227 -8.35 2.49 -0.27
CA LEU A 227 -7.23 1.91 -1.00
C LEU A 227 -7.73 1.42 -2.36
N ASP A 228 -6.88 1.51 -3.37
CA ASP A 228 -7.13 1.02 -4.72
C ASP A 228 -6.26 -0.21 -5.01
N LEU A 229 -6.26 -1.21 -4.11
CA LEU A 229 -5.48 -2.43 -4.28
C LEU A 229 -6.07 -3.30 -5.40
N GLU A 230 -5.23 -3.86 -6.25
CA GLU A 230 -5.67 -4.80 -7.30
C GLU A 230 -5.30 -6.23 -6.96
N PHE A 231 -6.14 -7.17 -7.39
CA PHE A 231 -5.90 -8.60 -7.29
C PHE A 231 -6.41 -9.28 -8.55
N ASP A 232 -5.73 -10.36 -8.95
CA ASP A 232 -6.11 -11.12 -10.14
C ASP A 232 -7.26 -12.09 -9.87
N ASN A 233 -7.29 -12.67 -8.66
CA ASN A 233 -8.26 -13.70 -8.31
C ASN A 233 -9.11 -13.34 -7.09
N SER A 234 -10.36 -12.93 -7.36
CA SER A 234 -11.33 -12.61 -6.30
C SER A 234 -11.56 -13.76 -5.32
N THR A 235 -11.53 -15.01 -5.79
CA THR A 235 -11.77 -16.18 -4.94
C THR A 235 -10.61 -16.37 -3.97
N VAL A 236 -9.36 -16.18 -4.43
CA VAL A 236 -8.18 -16.26 -3.57
C VAL A 236 -8.21 -15.18 -2.49
N ILE A 237 -8.46 -13.92 -2.86
CA ILE A 237 -8.58 -12.84 -1.89
C ILE A 237 -9.71 -13.09 -0.89
N HIS A 238 -10.89 -13.52 -1.34
CA HIS A 238 -11.98 -13.86 -0.43
C HIS A 238 -11.59 -14.98 0.55
N ASN A 239 -10.85 -15.99 0.09
CA ASN A 239 -10.35 -17.08 0.94
C ASN A 239 -9.31 -16.58 1.95
N ILE A 240 -8.40 -15.68 1.55
CA ILE A 240 -7.42 -15.06 2.47
C ILE A 240 -8.16 -14.25 3.53
N PHE A 241 -9.10 -13.41 3.13
CA PHE A 241 -9.94 -12.66 4.07
C PHE A 241 -10.73 -13.56 5.01
N PHE A 242 -11.18 -14.73 4.55
CA PHE A 242 -11.83 -15.71 5.42
C PHE A 242 -10.86 -16.32 6.45
N LYS A 243 -9.65 -16.67 6.02
CA LYS A 243 -8.60 -17.18 6.90
C LYS A 243 -8.24 -16.17 7.99
N ILE A 244 -8.05 -14.90 7.59
CA ILE A 244 -7.78 -13.80 8.51
C ILE A 244 -8.96 -13.56 9.45
N TYR A 245 -10.19 -13.62 8.94
CA TYR A 245 -11.39 -13.52 9.76
C TYR A 245 -11.42 -14.59 10.87
N LYS A 246 -11.13 -15.86 10.53
CA LYS A 246 -11.04 -16.94 11.51
C LYS A 246 -9.94 -16.67 12.53
N LYS A 247 -8.72 -16.41 12.05
CA LYS A 247 -7.56 -16.19 12.92
C LYS A 247 -7.73 -14.99 13.83
N TYR A 248 -8.35 -13.92 13.33
CA TYR A 248 -8.70 -12.75 14.13
C TYR A 248 -9.61 -13.14 15.29
N ASN A 249 -10.71 -13.85 15.02
CA ASN A 249 -11.65 -14.25 16.07
C ASN A 249 -11.05 -15.26 17.05
N GLU A 250 -10.20 -16.18 16.59
CA GLU A 250 -9.43 -17.09 17.44
C GLU A 250 -8.55 -16.30 18.42
N ILE A 251 -7.74 -15.36 17.93
CA ILE A 251 -6.85 -14.54 18.77
C ILE A 251 -7.65 -13.66 19.74
N GLN A 252 -8.81 -13.12 19.31
CA GLN A 252 -9.68 -12.37 20.22
C GLN A 252 -10.26 -13.26 21.33
N SER A 253 -10.55 -14.52 21.04
CA SER A 253 -10.98 -15.50 22.06
C SER A 253 -9.83 -15.82 23.01
N GLU A 254 -8.67 -16.17 22.49
CA GLU A 254 -7.46 -16.47 23.29
C GLU A 254 -7.09 -15.30 24.20
N LEU A 255 -7.16 -14.07 23.68
CA LEU A 255 -6.94 -12.86 24.47
C LEU A 255 -7.99 -12.71 25.58
N THR A 256 -9.25 -13.02 25.29
CA THR A 256 -10.33 -12.96 26.28
C THR A 256 -10.11 -13.98 27.39
N ASP A 257 -9.72 -15.20 27.04
CA ASP A 257 -9.42 -16.28 27.98
C ASP A 257 -8.16 -15.97 28.80
N HIS A 258 -7.12 -15.44 28.16
CA HIS A 258 -5.90 -15.00 28.84
C HIS A 258 -6.20 -13.91 29.87
N ILE A 259 -7.00 -12.90 29.49
CA ILE A 259 -7.47 -11.86 30.42
C ILE A 259 -8.33 -12.47 31.53
N ALA A 260 -9.18 -13.46 31.24
CA ALA A 260 -10.00 -14.15 32.24
C ALA A 260 -9.13 -14.94 33.25
N ASN A 261 -8.11 -15.65 32.78
CA ASN A 261 -7.20 -16.41 33.63
C ASN A 261 -6.35 -15.47 34.52
N GLN A 262 -5.85 -14.36 33.95
CA GLN A 262 -5.21 -13.30 34.75
C GLN A 262 -6.18 -12.71 35.79
N ARG A 263 -7.48 -12.57 35.46
CA ARG A 263 -8.51 -12.10 36.41
C ARG A 263 -8.71 -13.06 37.58
N GLU A 264 -8.64 -14.37 37.36
CA GLU A 264 -8.76 -15.37 38.41
C GLU A 264 -7.53 -15.38 39.32
N ALA A 265 -6.33 -15.35 38.75
CA ALA A 265 -5.08 -15.21 39.50
C ALA A 265 -5.05 -13.94 40.38
N THR A 266 -5.63 -12.83 39.90
CA THR A 266 -5.67 -11.53 40.61
C THR A 266 -6.90 -11.33 41.51
N LYS A 267 -7.88 -12.26 41.56
CA LYS A 267 -9.04 -12.17 42.50
C LYS A 267 -8.61 -12.19 43.97
N ASN A 268 -7.38 -12.59 44.25
CA ASN A 268 -6.76 -12.52 45.57
C ASN A 268 -6.36 -11.08 45.99
N PHE A 269 -6.36 -10.09 45.09
CA PHE A 269 -5.97 -8.69 45.38
C PHE A 269 -7.08 -7.68 45.01
N LYS A 270 -8.10 -7.55 45.87
CA LYS A 270 -9.41 -6.95 45.51
C LYS A 270 -9.50 -5.42 45.38
N LYS A 271 -8.53 -4.61 45.85
CA LYS A 271 -8.77 -3.14 46.00
C LYS A 271 -8.26 -2.23 44.87
N ALA A 272 -7.20 -2.59 44.13
CA ALA A 272 -6.69 -1.73 43.04
C ALA A 272 -7.51 -1.80 41.73
N ARG A 273 -8.49 -2.71 41.68
CA ARG A 273 -9.06 -3.31 40.46
C ARG A 273 -10.16 -2.50 39.77
N LYS A 274 -10.82 -1.57 40.46
CA LYS A 274 -11.97 -0.81 39.88
C LYS A 274 -11.56 0.15 38.75
N LYS A 275 -10.29 0.56 38.64
CA LYS A 275 -9.81 1.48 37.60
C LYS A 275 -9.43 0.80 36.28
N LEU A 276 -9.06 -0.48 36.26
CA LEU A 276 -8.64 -1.20 35.04
C LEU A 276 -9.83 -1.74 34.20
N LEU A 277 -11.03 -1.78 34.79
CA LEU A 277 -12.15 -2.63 34.33
C LEU A 277 -13.05 -2.03 33.23
N SER A 278 -12.85 -0.79 32.77
CA SER A 278 -13.86 -0.12 31.94
C SER A 278 -13.71 -0.23 30.42
N LYS A 279 -12.71 -0.92 29.84
CA LYS A 279 -12.42 -0.73 28.40
C LYS A 279 -12.00 -1.93 27.54
N VAL A 280 -12.08 -3.19 27.98
CA VAL A 280 -11.92 -4.31 27.02
C VAL A 280 -13.28 -4.59 26.38
N ARG A 281 -13.59 -3.92 25.26
CA ARG A 281 -14.79 -4.24 24.45
C ARG A 281 -14.51 -5.53 23.68
N ILE A 282 -15.09 -6.64 24.13
CA ILE A 282 -15.03 -7.90 23.38
C ILE A 282 -15.74 -7.65 22.03
N TYR A 283 -14.95 -7.61 20.96
CA TYR A 283 -15.47 -7.38 19.62
C TYR A 283 -15.26 -8.64 18.80
N THR A 284 -16.36 -9.37 18.60
CA THR A 284 -16.40 -10.47 17.64
C THR A 284 -16.67 -9.89 16.26
N ALA A 285 -15.67 -9.97 15.38
CA ALA A 285 -15.84 -9.50 14.02
C ALA A 285 -16.80 -10.44 13.28
N THR A 286 -17.62 -9.89 12.39
CA THR A 286 -18.46 -10.68 11.49
C THR A 286 -17.86 -10.71 10.07
N LYS A 287 -18.29 -11.67 9.24
CA LYS A 287 -17.95 -11.68 7.80
C LYS A 287 -18.34 -10.38 7.10
N LYS A 288 -19.40 -9.70 7.57
CA LYS A 288 -19.83 -8.39 7.05
C LYS A 288 -18.78 -7.31 7.32
N ASP A 289 -18.14 -7.34 8.48
CA ASP A 289 -17.13 -6.35 8.85
C ASP A 289 -15.86 -6.52 8.00
N PHE A 290 -15.45 -7.75 7.73
CA PHE A 290 -14.37 -8.02 6.76
C PHE A 290 -14.75 -7.64 5.33
N MET A 291 -16.02 -7.83 4.91
CA MET A 291 -16.47 -7.30 3.62
C MET A 291 -16.45 -5.78 3.53
N LYS A 292 -16.67 -5.08 4.64
CA LYS A 292 -16.55 -3.63 4.72
C LYS A 292 -15.10 -3.18 4.59
N VAL A 293 -14.18 -3.88 5.25
CA VAL A 293 -12.72 -3.69 5.05
C VAL A 293 -12.35 -3.90 3.58
N MET A 294 -12.83 -5.00 2.97
CA MET A 294 -12.60 -5.25 1.54
C MET A 294 -13.18 -4.15 0.64
N TYR A 295 -14.34 -3.59 0.99
CA TYR A 295 -14.93 -2.48 0.23
C TYR A 295 -14.05 -1.22 0.28
N ASN A 296 -13.39 -0.96 1.42
CA ASN A 296 -12.44 0.14 1.56
C ASN A 296 -11.14 -0.12 0.80
N ALA A 297 -10.71 -1.38 0.74
CA ALA A 297 -9.41 -1.74 0.18
C ALA A 297 -9.40 -1.99 -1.34
N PHE A 298 -10.51 -2.46 -1.90
CA PHE A 298 -10.52 -3.00 -3.27
C PHE A 298 -11.56 -2.31 -4.16
N PRO A 299 -11.14 -1.66 -5.26
CA PRO A 299 -12.02 -0.97 -6.18
C PRO A 299 -12.97 -1.92 -6.90
N GLN A 300 -12.58 -3.17 -7.16
CA GLN A 300 -13.42 -4.18 -7.81
C GLN A 300 -14.71 -4.44 -7.01
N ILE A 301 -14.63 -4.41 -5.67
CA ILE A 301 -15.79 -4.58 -4.79
C ILE A 301 -16.73 -3.37 -4.89
N ARG A 302 -16.16 -2.16 -4.96
CA ARG A 302 -16.91 -0.90 -5.15
C ARG A 302 -17.59 -0.88 -6.52
N GLU A 303 -16.85 -1.15 -7.59
CA GLU A 303 -17.39 -1.22 -8.95
C GLU A 303 -18.51 -2.25 -9.06
N SER A 304 -18.34 -3.42 -8.43
CA SER A 304 -19.38 -4.46 -8.36
C SER A 304 -20.65 -3.97 -7.66
N TYR A 305 -20.52 -3.24 -6.55
CA TYR A 305 -21.65 -2.59 -5.88
C TYR A 305 -22.36 -1.59 -6.79
N TYR A 306 -21.61 -0.73 -7.49
CA TYR A 306 -22.21 0.26 -8.39
C TYR A 306 -22.98 -0.38 -9.53
N LEU A 307 -22.42 -1.42 -10.16
CA LEU A 307 -23.11 -2.18 -11.20
C LEU A 307 -24.38 -2.84 -10.68
N PHE A 308 -24.34 -3.38 -9.46
CA PHE A 308 -25.51 -3.95 -8.80
C PHE A 308 -26.58 -2.89 -8.50
N LYS A 309 -26.18 -1.73 -7.94
CA LYS A 309 -27.08 -0.63 -7.59
C LYS A 309 -27.79 -0.04 -8.80
N LYS A 310 -27.12 0.02 -9.97
CA LYS A 310 -27.77 0.43 -11.23
C LYS A 310 -28.96 -0.45 -11.60
N LYS A 311 -28.86 -1.76 -11.34
CA LYS A 311 -29.94 -2.71 -11.58
C LYS A 311 -30.98 -2.74 -10.45
N ASN A 312 -30.54 -2.47 -9.22
CA ASN A 312 -31.34 -2.53 -8.00
C ASN A 312 -31.19 -1.24 -7.17
N PRO A 313 -31.83 -0.13 -7.57
CA PRO A 313 -31.59 1.18 -6.99
C PRO A 313 -32.01 1.30 -5.52
N LYS A 314 -32.95 0.46 -5.06
CA LYS A 314 -33.43 0.42 -3.68
C LYS A 314 -32.45 -0.26 -2.70
N THR A 315 -31.46 -1.01 -3.19
CA THR A 315 -30.56 -1.77 -2.32
C THR A 315 -29.49 -0.86 -1.70
N THR A 316 -29.39 -0.87 -0.38
CA THR A 316 -28.36 -0.12 0.34
C THR A 316 -27.00 -0.82 0.26
N LEU A 317 -25.91 -0.06 0.46
CA LEU A 317 -24.55 -0.64 0.51
C LEU A 317 -24.48 -1.74 1.58
N ASP A 318 -25.10 -1.50 2.73
CA ASP A 318 -25.05 -2.42 3.86
C ASP A 318 -25.78 -3.75 3.55
N GLN A 319 -26.90 -3.70 2.83
CA GLN A 319 -27.61 -4.89 2.34
C GLN A 319 -26.78 -5.65 1.29
N TYR A 320 -26.12 -4.94 0.39
CA TYR A 320 -25.25 -5.53 -0.62
C TYR A 320 -24.04 -6.25 0.03
N LEU A 321 -23.34 -5.58 0.94
CA LEU A 321 -22.19 -6.16 1.64
C LEU A 321 -22.60 -7.35 2.52
N THR A 322 -23.78 -7.30 3.15
CA THR A 322 -24.34 -8.44 3.89
C THR A 322 -24.62 -9.64 2.98
N THR A 323 -25.00 -9.40 1.74
CA THR A 323 -25.23 -10.49 0.77
C THR A 323 -23.90 -11.07 0.30
N LYS A 324 -22.93 -10.21 0.01
CA LYS A 324 -21.58 -10.63 -0.42
C LYS A 324 -20.79 -11.33 0.69
N SER A 325 -20.99 -10.97 1.95
CA SER A 325 -20.30 -11.62 3.06
C SER A 325 -20.67 -13.08 3.24
N ARG A 326 -21.83 -13.51 2.75
CA ARG A 326 -22.23 -14.92 2.71
C ARG A 326 -21.37 -15.76 1.77
N ASN A 327 -20.71 -15.13 0.80
CA ASN A 327 -19.84 -15.80 -0.16
C ASN A 327 -18.40 -15.97 0.34
N ILE A 328 -18.05 -15.37 1.49
CA ILE A 328 -16.81 -15.68 2.20
C ILE A 328 -17.00 -17.10 2.79
N LYS A 329 -16.39 -18.12 2.17
CA LYS A 329 -16.59 -19.53 2.51
C LYS A 329 -15.49 -20.08 3.40
#